data_AF-A0A1F9Q7B8-F1
#
_entry.id   AF-A0A1F9Q7B8-F1
#
_cell.length_a   1.000
_cell.length_b   1.000
_cell.length_c   1.000
_cell.angle_alpha   90.00
_cell.angle_beta   90.00
_cell.angle_gamma   90.00
#
_symmetry.space_group_name_H-M   'P 1'
#
loop_
_entity.id
_entity.type
_entity.pdbx_description
1 polymer ?
#
loop_
_entity_poly.entity_id
_entity_poly.type
_entity_poly.pdbx_seq_one_letter_code
_entity_poly.pdbx_strand_id
1 'polypeptide(L)'
;KMSRNNTSAILIKNNGQVIEGIVTDADLKHKVATGIHQVSEPVSSVMSSPLISISADAQVFEAFLTMQKYDKRHIAIYGRSGDITGIISRKDLISAQTESAYLLIKTAMSARSMVEIQNIHSKLEKMLFDPLRNGANPEYITRLISACSDAVINRVITFSMEKAGPPPCRFAFLTMGSEGREEQTLISDQDNAIVYEDTKNPEHTKLYFDTLALLICDQLDMAGYSFCKGDNMAKNPKWCQPLSQWKDYFNAWIRTSNPQTLLYSSIFFDFRGTFGDMALADELKEFLLQSIRGWPGFLRHLTENALHYKPPIGLFGKLLVETEGIEKGFLDLKSAMLPIIDFARIYALKNGIPQANTLTRLFRLYTRHALTGKEYMDIVRGYNYLMLLRFMRQITTIMDEQKKPDNYINPENLSSIDHLLLKEIFRIIEILQQKLSFEYT
;
A
#
# COMPACT_ATOMS: atom_id res chain seq x y z
N LYS A 1 5.67 15.33 37.98
CA LYS A 1 4.33 15.12 37.35
C LYS A 1 4.15 13.68 36.88
N MET A 2 5.06 13.16 36.05
CA MET A 2 5.04 11.76 35.59
C MET A 2 4.85 10.73 36.72
N SER A 3 5.69 10.76 37.75
CA SER A 3 5.58 9.83 38.90
C SER A 3 4.26 9.95 39.66
N ARG A 4 3.74 11.19 39.85
CA ARG A 4 2.46 11.42 40.55
C ARG A 4 1.26 10.85 39.79
N ASN A 5 1.34 10.83 38.47
CA ASN A 5 0.27 10.33 37.59
C ASN A 5 0.52 8.91 37.10
N ASN A 6 1.56 8.23 37.62
CA ASN A 6 1.98 6.89 37.20
C ASN A 6 2.08 6.73 35.66
N THR A 7 2.63 7.74 34.98
CA THR A 7 2.80 7.75 33.51
C THR A 7 4.27 7.79 33.11
N SER A 8 4.60 7.11 32.02
CA SER A 8 5.93 7.09 31.40
C SER A 8 6.16 8.18 30.36
N ALA A 9 5.13 9.02 30.11
CA ALA A 9 5.22 10.16 29.21
C ALA A 9 4.26 11.31 29.59
N ILE A 10 4.63 12.54 29.24
CA ILE A 10 3.79 13.74 29.33
C ILE A 10 3.91 14.60 28.08
N LEU A 11 2.80 15.18 27.65
CA LEU A 11 2.77 16.20 26.59
C LEU A 11 3.15 17.56 27.15
N ILE A 12 3.93 18.31 26.38
CA ILE A 12 4.38 19.65 26.72
C ILE A 12 3.61 20.64 25.85
N LYS A 13 2.98 21.62 26.49
CA LYS A 13 2.29 22.73 25.83
C LYS A 13 3.15 23.99 25.88
N ASN A 14 3.11 24.76 24.80
CA ASN A 14 3.65 26.11 24.78
C ASN A 14 2.71 27.11 25.50
N ASN A 15 3.13 28.37 25.59
CA ASN A 15 2.35 29.44 26.23
C ASN A 15 0.96 29.66 25.58
N GLY A 16 0.82 29.32 24.30
CA GLY A 16 -0.45 29.37 23.55
C GLY A 16 -1.34 28.13 23.73
N GLN A 17 -1.04 27.24 24.69
CA GLN A 17 -1.76 25.98 24.94
C GLN A 17 -1.67 24.93 23.81
N VAL A 18 -0.82 25.16 22.81
CA VAL A 18 -0.57 24.20 21.72
C VAL A 18 0.45 23.18 22.18
N ILE A 19 0.22 21.91 21.89
CA ILE A 19 1.16 20.83 22.22
C ILE A 19 2.35 20.91 21.26
N GLU A 20 3.55 21.06 21.81
CA GLU A 20 4.79 21.32 21.07
C GLU A 20 5.74 20.11 21.10
N GLY A 21 5.60 19.23 22.09
CA GLY A 21 6.45 18.06 22.23
C GLY A 21 6.00 17.10 23.31
N ILE A 22 6.83 16.09 23.54
CA ILE A 22 6.62 15.03 24.53
C ILE A 22 7.89 14.81 25.34
N VAL A 23 7.75 14.52 26.63
CA VAL A 23 8.85 14.03 27.47
C VAL A 23 8.50 12.63 27.93
N THR A 24 9.43 11.71 27.74
CA THR A 24 9.32 10.31 28.16
C THR A 24 10.40 9.93 29.17
N ASP A 25 10.25 8.77 29.82
CA ASP A 25 11.32 8.22 30.68
C ASP A 25 12.64 8.01 29.92
N ALA A 26 12.56 7.77 28.60
CA ALA A 26 13.74 7.65 27.75
C ALA A 26 14.46 9.00 27.61
N ASP A 27 13.73 10.10 27.40
CA ASP A 27 14.33 11.44 27.34
C ASP A 27 15.01 11.78 28.66
N LEU A 28 14.34 11.55 29.79
CA LEU A 28 14.92 11.81 31.12
C LEU A 28 16.18 10.97 31.36
N LYS A 29 16.16 9.68 30.98
CA LYS A 29 17.31 8.78 31.13
C LYS A 29 18.48 9.18 30.23
N HIS A 30 18.22 9.50 28.97
CA HIS A 30 19.28 9.70 27.98
C HIS A 30 19.80 11.14 27.90
N LYS A 31 19.01 12.13 28.35
CA LYS A 31 19.36 13.55 28.27
C LYS A 31 19.62 14.17 29.64
N VAL A 32 18.87 13.80 30.69
CA VAL A 32 19.03 14.41 32.02
C VAL A 32 19.96 13.57 32.89
N ALA A 33 19.71 12.26 33.02
CA ALA A 33 20.51 11.40 33.89
C ALA A 33 21.96 11.21 33.41
N THR A 34 22.22 11.42 32.12
CA THR A 34 23.57 11.43 31.52
C THR A 34 24.30 12.76 31.70
N GLY A 35 23.64 13.79 32.23
CA GLY A 35 24.21 15.13 32.43
C GLY A 35 24.28 15.99 31.17
N ILE A 36 23.71 15.56 30.04
CA ILE A 36 23.63 16.39 28.81
C ILE A 36 22.81 17.65 29.09
N HIS A 37 21.74 17.52 29.89
CA HIS A 37 20.93 18.63 30.38
C HIS A 37 20.83 18.61 31.90
N GLN A 38 20.93 19.77 32.52
CA GLN A 38 20.75 19.94 33.96
C GLN A 38 19.27 19.91 34.35
N VAL A 39 18.98 19.46 35.57
CA VAL A 39 17.60 19.41 36.11
C VAL A 39 16.94 20.79 36.26
N SER A 40 17.74 21.86 36.25
CA SER A 40 17.29 23.25 36.30
C SER A 40 16.91 23.83 34.94
N GLU A 41 17.26 23.16 33.85
CA GLU A 41 16.93 23.63 32.50
C GLU A 41 15.42 23.51 32.21
N PRO A 42 14.88 24.37 31.31
CA PRO A 42 13.49 24.30 30.92
C PRO A 42 13.20 22.96 30.22
N VAL A 43 12.00 22.41 30.46
CA VAL A 43 11.58 21.12 29.88
C VAL A 43 11.63 21.08 28.34
N SER A 44 11.57 22.24 27.69
CA SER A 44 11.71 22.39 26.24
C SER A 44 13.09 21.99 25.70
N SER A 45 14.16 22.03 26.51
CA SER A 45 15.48 21.55 26.09
C SER A 45 15.59 20.02 26.13
N VAL A 46 14.74 19.37 26.94
CA VAL A 46 14.75 17.91 27.14
C VAL A 46 13.72 17.20 26.26
N MET A 47 12.61 17.85 25.92
CA MET A 47 11.52 17.23 25.17
C MET A 47 11.93 16.74 23.78
N SER A 48 11.19 15.77 23.26
CA SER A 48 11.25 15.36 21.86
C SER A 48 10.25 16.18 21.05
N SER A 49 10.75 16.83 19.99
CA SER A 49 9.99 17.63 19.01
C SER A 49 10.60 17.45 17.61
N PRO A 50 9.83 17.43 16.50
CA PRO A 50 8.37 17.55 16.44
C PRO A 50 7.64 16.35 17.09
N LEU A 51 6.41 16.58 17.54
CA LEU A 51 5.57 15.51 18.10
C LEU A 51 5.17 14.53 17.01
N ILE A 52 5.58 13.27 17.16
CA ILE A 52 5.11 12.19 16.29
C ILE A 52 3.71 11.78 16.72
N SER A 53 2.76 11.81 15.80
CA SER A 53 1.35 11.54 16.07
C SER A 53 0.69 10.69 14.99
N ILE A 54 -0.38 9.99 15.36
CA ILE A 54 -1.20 9.17 14.47
C ILE A 54 -2.70 9.50 14.66
N SER A 55 -3.52 9.25 13.64
CA SER A 55 -4.97 9.46 13.71
C SER A 55 -5.61 8.56 14.75
N ALA A 56 -6.63 9.05 15.45
CA ALA A 56 -7.50 8.23 16.30
C ALA A 56 -8.26 7.13 15.54
N ASP A 57 -8.44 7.29 14.22
CA ASP A 57 -9.06 6.30 13.34
C ASP A 57 -8.02 5.26 12.82
N ALA A 58 -6.75 5.35 13.23
CA ALA A 58 -5.69 4.43 12.81
C ALA A 58 -5.74 3.10 13.56
N GLN A 59 -5.23 2.06 12.91
CA GLN A 59 -5.17 0.71 13.43
C GLN A 59 -3.99 0.54 14.39
N VAL A 60 -4.11 -0.41 15.32
CA VAL A 60 -3.08 -0.64 16.35
C VAL A 60 -1.73 -1.05 15.75
N PHE A 61 -1.72 -1.83 14.66
CA PHE A 61 -0.47 -2.16 13.95
C PHE A 61 0.13 -0.94 13.23
N GLU A 62 -0.67 0.03 12.76
CA GLU A 62 -0.16 1.27 12.16
C GLU A 62 0.53 2.15 13.21
N ALA A 63 -0.01 2.18 14.43
CA ALA A 63 0.65 2.80 15.57
C ALA A 63 2.01 2.15 15.86
N PHE A 64 2.10 0.81 15.75
CA PHE A 64 3.37 0.10 15.86
C PHE A 64 4.36 0.47 14.74
N LEU A 65 3.94 0.43 13.48
CA LEU A 65 4.79 0.79 12.35
C LEU A 65 5.31 2.23 12.46
N THR A 66 4.45 3.16 12.91
CA THR A 66 4.83 4.55 13.17
C THR A 66 5.89 4.64 14.28
N MET A 67 5.69 3.91 15.38
CA MET A 67 6.70 3.81 16.45
C MET A 67 8.04 3.26 15.95
N GLN A 68 8.04 2.27 15.05
CA GLN A 68 9.28 1.76 14.46
C GLN A 68 9.95 2.76 13.52
N LYS A 69 9.18 3.33 12.59
CA LYS A 69 9.68 4.28 11.58
C LYS A 69 10.44 5.45 12.21
N TYR A 70 9.93 5.99 13.31
CA TYR A 70 10.53 7.14 14.00
C TYR A 70 11.39 6.76 15.21
N ASP A 71 11.63 5.46 15.44
CA ASP A 71 12.27 4.91 16.64
C ASP A 71 11.73 5.51 17.95
N LYS A 72 10.40 5.54 18.09
CA LYS A 72 9.68 6.05 19.26
C LYS A 72 9.00 4.91 20.02
N ARG A 73 8.82 5.13 21.32
CA ARG A 73 8.09 4.22 22.22
C ARG A 73 6.70 4.74 22.58
N HIS A 74 6.45 6.01 22.29
CA HIS A 74 5.21 6.72 22.53
C HIS A 74 4.90 7.56 21.30
N ILE A 75 3.64 7.61 20.90
CA ILE A 75 3.14 8.50 19.86
C ILE A 75 1.86 9.17 20.35
N ALA A 76 1.63 10.40 19.93
CA ALA A 76 0.40 11.12 20.24
C ALA A 76 -0.74 10.66 19.31
N ILE A 77 -1.98 10.81 19.78
CA ILE A 77 -3.18 10.51 18.99
C ILE A 77 -3.86 11.83 18.67
N TYR A 78 -4.14 12.11 17.39
CA TYR A 78 -4.94 13.26 16.99
C TYR A 78 -6.36 12.85 16.59
N GLY A 79 -7.35 13.62 17.06
CA GLY A 79 -8.75 13.47 16.67
C GLY A 79 -9.05 14.08 15.30
N ARG A 80 -10.30 13.95 14.85
CA ARG A 80 -10.75 14.49 13.55
C ARG A 80 -10.64 16.01 13.44
N SER A 81 -10.72 16.71 14.57
CA SER A 81 -10.51 18.16 14.68
C SER A 81 -9.03 18.57 14.70
N GLY A 82 -8.10 17.62 14.66
CA GLY A 82 -6.65 17.86 14.67
C GLY A 82 -6.07 18.09 16.07
N ASP A 83 -6.90 18.08 17.11
CA ASP A 83 -6.48 18.15 18.50
C ASP A 83 -5.88 16.82 18.99
N ILE A 84 -4.85 16.90 19.83
CA ILE A 84 -4.27 15.70 20.45
C ILE A 84 -5.19 15.24 21.57
N THR A 85 -5.76 14.06 21.41
CA THR A 85 -6.71 13.45 22.35
C THR A 85 -6.03 12.53 23.36
N GLY A 86 -4.79 12.10 23.11
CA GLY A 86 -4.05 11.22 24.02
C GLY A 86 -2.65 10.84 23.55
N ILE A 87 -2.04 9.90 24.27
CA ILE A 87 -0.77 9.24 23.95
C ILE A 87 -1.00 7.73 24.03
N ILE A 88 -0.39 6.98 23.12
CA ILE A 88 -0.27 5.52 23.21
C ILE A 88 1.20 5.11 23.32
N SER A 89 1.49 4.15 24.18
CA SER A 89 2.83 3.59 24.38
C SER A 89 2.94 2.20 23.76
N ARG A 90 4.18 1.74 23.53
CA ARG A 90 4.46 0.36 23.11
C ARG A 90 3.87 -0.68 24.07
N LYS A 91 3.77 -0.37 25.37
CA LYS A 91 3.17 -1.27 26.36
C LYS A 91 1.66 -1.42 26.14
N ASP A 92 0.99 -0.31 25.81
CA ASP A 92 -0.44 -0.30 25.53
C ASP A 92 -0.77 -1.14 24.29
N LEU A 93 0.09 -1.05 23.25
CA LEU A 93 -0.02 -1.90 22.05
C LEU A 93 0.14 -3.39 22.38
N ILE A 94 1.00 -3.76 23.32
CA ILE A 94 1.18 -5.16 23.73
C ILE A 94 -0.06 -5.66 24.49
N SER A 95 -0.65 -4.82 25.35
CA SER A 95 -1.83 -5.21 26.13
C SER A 95 -3.14 -5.33 25.33
N ALA A 96 -3.23 -4.71 24.14
CA ALA A 96 -4.48 -4.62 23.36
C ALA A 96 -4.80 -5.86 22.48
N GLN A 97 -4.33 -7.06 22.83
CA GLN A 97 -4.49 -8.33 22.06
C GLN A 97 -3.88 -8.34 20.65
N THR A 98 -3.09 -7.34 20.29
CA THR A 98 -2.38 -7.23 19.00
C THR A 98 -1.22 -8.21 18.82
N GLU A 99 -1.06 -9.19 19.70
CA GLU A 99 0.12 -10.06 19.77
C GLU A 99 0.40 -10.77 18.44
N SER A 100 -0.60 -11.27 17.71
CA SER A 100 -0.32 -12.03 16.47
C SER A 100 0.27 -11.15 15.35
N ALA A 101 -0.42 -10.07 14.97
CA ALA A 101 -0.02 -9.19 13.86
C ALA A 101 1.25 -8.40 14.17
N TYR A 102 1.31 -7.81 15.37
CA TYR A 102 2.47 -7.07 15.83
C TYR A 102 3.72 -7.97 15.89
N LEU A 103 3.62 -9.16 16.48
CA LEU A 103 4.77 -10.05 16.62
C LEU A 103 5.22 -10.56 15.26
N LEU A 104 4.31 -10.81 14.32
CA LEU A 104 4.68 -11.27 12.98
C LEU A 104 5.49 -10.21 12.22
N ILE A 105 4.98 -8.97 12.16
CA ILE A 105 5.68 -7.84 11.53
C ILE A 105 7.03 -7.59 12.21
N LYS A 106 7.06 -7.58 13.56
CA LYS A 106 8.30 -7.44 14.32
C LYS A 106 9.30 -8.56 14.04
N THR A 107 8.82 -9.80 13.89
CA THR A 107 9.65 -10.95 13.53
C THR A 107 10.26 -10.75 12.14
N ALA A 108 9.48 -10.30 11.15
CA ALA A 108 9.98 -9.96 9.83
C ALA A 108 11.09 -8.90 9.87
N MET A 109 10.83 -7.79 10.57
CA MET A 109 11.79 -6.67 10.68
C MET A 109 13.09 -7.04 11.40
N SER A 110 13.02 -7.98 12.36
CA SER A 110 14.17 -8.36 13.21
C SER A 110 14.86 -9.66 12.79
N ALA A 111 14.38 -10.30 11.72
CA ALA A 111 14.87 -11.59 11.26
C ALA A 111 16.37 -11.53 10.97
N ARG A 112 17.15 -12.55 11.33
CA ARG A 112 18.61 -12.53 11.12
C ARG A 112 19.07 -13.34 9.93
N SER A 113 18.15 -14.05 9.29
CA SER A 113 18.42 -14.88 8.13
C SER A 113 17.19 -15.01 7.22
N MET A 114 17.40 -15.43 5.98
CA MET A 114 16.30 -15.76 5.06
C MET A 114 15.43 -16.91 5.58
N VAL A 115 15.99 -17.85 6.35
CA VAL A 115 15.25 -18.98 6.94
C VAL A 115 14.17 -18.48 7.91
N GLU A 116 14.44 -17.41 8.65
CA GLU A 116 13.47 -16.78 9.55
C GLU A 116 12.33 -16.07 8.79
N ILE A 117 12.58 -15.63 7.55
CA ILE A 117 11.60 -14.97 6.67
C ILE A 117 10.68 -15.97 5.95
N GLN A 118 11.19 -17.13 5.54
CA GLN A 118 10.49 -18.13 4.70
C GLN A 118 9.11 -18.57 5.21
N ASN A 119 8.83 -18.42 6.51
CA ASN A 119 7.57 -18.85 7.13
C ASN A 119 6.61 -17.70 7.44
N ILE A 120 6.98 -16.45 7.15
CA ILE A 120 6.19 -15.28 7.54
C ILE A 120 4.90 -15.20 6.71
N HIS A 121 4.99 -15.46 5.41
CA HIS A 121 3.83 -15.48 4.51
C HIS A 121 2.78 -16.51 4.98
N SER A 122 3.17 -17.76 5.24
CA SER A 122 2.24 -18.79 5.71
C SER A 122 1.68 -18.52 7.11
N LYS A 123 2.42 -17.83 7.98
CA LYS A 123 1.90 -17.39 9.29
C LYS A 123 0.87 -16.27 9.13
N LEU A 124 1.09 -15.34 8.20
CA LEU A 124 0.15 -14.26 7.88
C LEU A 124 -1.17 -14.85 7.38
N GLU A 125 -1.14 -15.77 6.41
CA GLU A 125 -2.33 -16.47 5.90
C GLU A 125 -3.17 -17.10 7.03
N LYS A 126 -2.51 -17.85 7.92
CA LYS A 126 -3.18 -18.49 9.08
C LYS A 126 -3.76 -17.47 10.05
N MET A 127 -3.04 -16.38 10.30
CA MET A 127 -3.48 -15.33 11.22
C MET A 127 -4.71 -14.58 10.71
N LEU A 128 -4.85 -14.44 9.39
CA LEU A 128 -5.96 -13.70 8.78
C LEU A 128 -7.24 -14.52 8.65
N PHE A 129 -7.20 -15.83 8.89
CA PHE A 129 -8.33 -16.74 8.73
C PHE A 129 -9.55 -16.36 9.58
N ASP A 130 -9.40 -16.31 10.90
CA ASP A 130 -10.53 -16.01 11.80
C ASP A 130 -11.08 -14.59 11.59
N PRO A 131 -10.25 -13.52 11.48
CA PRO A 131 -10.75 -12.20 11.14
C PRO A 131 -11.60 -12.19 9.87
N LEU A 132 -11.13 -12.82 8.79
CA LEU A 132 -11.83 -12.81 7.52
C LEU A 132 -13.15 -13.60 7.58
N ARG A 133 -13.18 -14.77 8.23
CA ARG A 133 -14.44 -15.53 8.45
C ARG A 133 -15.46 -14.78 9.29
N ASN A 134 -15.00 -13.94 10.20
CA ASN A 134 -15.85 -13.11 11.05
C ASN A 134 -16.21 -11.75 10.41
N GLY A 135 -15.94 -11.57 9.11
CA GLY A 135 -16.34 -10.38 8.38
C GLY A 135 -15.50 -9.14 8.71
N ALA A 136 -14.22 -9.32 9.05
CA ALA A 136 -13.31 -8.19 9.22
C ALA A 136 -13.29 -7.29 7.98
N ASN A 137 -13.14 -5.99 8.22
CA ASN A 137 -13.08 -5.01 7.15
C ASN A 137 -11.93 -5.34 6.17
N PRO A 138 -12.19 -5.54 4.87
CA PRO A 138 -11.15 -5.84 3.89
C PRO A 138 -10.01 -4.81 3.86
N GLU A 139 -10.30 -3.54 4.11
CA GLU A 139 -9.29 -2.47 4.17
C GLU A 139 -8.32 -2.67 5.35
N TYR A 140 -8.79 -3.20 6.47
CA TYR A 140 -7.91 -3.56 7.60
C TYR A 140 -6.97 -4.72 7.20
N ILE A 141 -7.52 -5.71 6.50
CA ILE A 141 -6.80 -6.91 6.10
C ILE A 141 -5.73 -6.59 5.06
N THR A 142 -6.05 -5.82 4.02
CA THR A 142 -5.05 -5.43 2.99
C THR A 142 -3.92 -4.61 3.61
N ARG A 143 -4.23 -3.67 4.51
CA ARG A 143 -3.19 -2.88 5.21
C ARG A 143 -2.29 -3.75 6.09
N LEU A 144 -2.84 -4.77 6.75
CA LEU A 144 -2.05 -5.72 7.53
C LEU A 144 -1.16 -6.60 6.63
N ILE A 145 -1.68 -7.05 5.48
CA ILE A 145 -0.88 -7.78 4.48
C ILE A 145 0.27 -6.91 3.99
N SER A 146 -0.01 -5.67 3.57
CA SER A 146 1.00 -4.74 3.06
C SER A 146 2.03 -4.36 4.12
N ALA A 147 1.62 -4.16 5.37
CA ALA A 147 2.56 -3.94 6.49
C ALA A 147 3.53 -5.12 6.70
N CYS A 148 3.04 -6.35 6.56
CA CYS A 148 3.87 -7.54 6.64
C CYS A 148 4.79 -7.66 5.41
N SER A 149 4.28 -7.36 4.21
CA SER A 149 5.07 -7.36 2.97
C SER A 149 6.21 -6.35 3.04
N ASP A 150 5.93 -5.12 3.47
CA ASP A 150 6.92 -4.06 3.63
C ASP A 150 8.03 -4.46 4.61
N ALA A 151 7.67 -5.12 5.71
CA ALA A 151 8.64 -5.60 6.69
C ALA A 151 9.55 -6.71 6.10
N VAL A 152 8.98 -7.62 5.31
CA VAL A 152 9.74 -8.65 4.59
C VAL A 152 10.66 -8.01 3.53
N ILE A 153 10.13 -7.12 2.70
CA ILE A 153 10.88 -6.39 1.66
C ILE A 153 12.05 -5.63 2.29
N ASN A 154 11.80 -4.87 3.35
CA ASN A 154 12.84 -4.11 4.04
C ASN A 154 13.99 -5.02 4.49
N ARG A 155 13.64 -6.17 5.05
CA ARG A 155 14.65 -7.10 5.55
C ARG A 155 15.39 -7.83 4.44
N VAL A 156 14.68 -8.27 3.40
CA VAL A 156 15.26 -8.88 2.20
C VAL A 156 16.24 -7.92 1.53
N ILE A 157 15.87 -6.65 1.35
CA ILE A 157 16.77 -5.66 0.75
C ILE A 157 18.01 -5.45 1.63
N THR A 158 17.84 -5.42 2.95
CA THR A 158 18.99 -5.35 3.88
C THR A 158 19.95 -6.52 3.69
N PHE A 159 19.45 -7.76 3.63
CA PHE A 159 20.29 -8.95 3.35
C PHE A 159 20.94 -8.91 1.96
N SER A 160 20.24 -8.40 0.95
CA SER A 160 20.78 -8.25 -0.40
C SER A 160 21.91 -7.22 -0.44
N MET A 161 21.77 -6.10 0.28
CA MET A 161 22.82 -5.08 0.38
C MET A 161 24.04 -5.57 1.17
N GLU A 162 23.86 -6.38 2.22
CA GLU A 162 24.96 -7.03 2.94
C GLU A 162 25.82 -7.90 2.01
N LYS A 163 25.20 -8.53 1.00
CA LYS A 163 25.90 -9.34 -0.03
C LYS A 163 26.47 -8.50 -1.17
N ALA A 164 25.72 -7.53 -1.67
CA ALA A 164 26.11 -6.70 -2.81
C ALA A 164 27.15 -5.62 -2.47
N GLY A 165 27.27 -5.26 -1.19
CA GLY A 165 28.07 -4.11 -0.74
C GLY A 165 27.24 -2.81 -0.70
N PRO A 166 27.85 -1.69 -0.28
CA PRO A 166 27.16 -0.41 -0.17
C PRO A 166 26.75 0.15 -1.53
N PRO A 167 25.59 0.84 -1.64
CA PRO A 167 25.12 1.39 -2.90
C PRO A 167 25.97 2.59 -3.35
N PRO A 168 26.25 2.74 -4.65
CA PRO A 168 27.11 3.79 -5.18
C PRO A 168 26.45 5.18 -5.22
N CYS A 169 25.12 5.26 -5.07
CA CYS A 169 24.33 6.49 -5.00
C CYS A 169 23.00 6.26 -4.27
N ARG A 170 22.18 7.30 -4.10
CA ARG A 170 20.84 7.15 -3.51
C ARG A 170 19.95 6.35 -4.47
N PHE A 171 19.08 5.52 -3.90
CA PHE A 171 18.11 4.74 -4.66
C PHE A 171 16.83 4.56 -3.86
N ALA A 172 15.74 4.25 -4.55
CA ALA A 172 14.51 3.77 -3.95
C ALA A 172 14.07 2.46 -4.61
N PHE A 173 13.65 1.51 -3.78
CA PHE A 173 12.88 0.36 -4.22
C PHE A 173 11.41 0.74 -4.26
N LEU A 174 10.78 0.48 -5.39
CA LEU A 174 9.38 0.79 -5.65
C LEU A 174 8.59 -0.52 -5.69
N THR A 175 7.44 -0.53 -5.03
CA THR A 175 6.41 -1.52 -5.31
C THR A 175 5.34 -0.88 -6.18
N MET A 176 4.70 -1.68 -7.03
CA MET A 176 3.73 -1.20 -8.00
C MET A 176 2.49 -2.10 -8.04
N GLY A 177 1.52 -1.77 -8.89
CA GLY A 177 0.30 -2.55 -8.99
C GLY A 177 -0.44 -2.67 -7.64
N SER A 178 -0.92 -3.88 -7.31
CA SER A 178 -1.68 -4.07 -6.06
C SER A 178 -0.85 -3.85 -4.79
N GLU A 179 0.46 -4.11 -4.85
CA GLU A 179 1.39 -3.85 -3.75
C GLU A 179 1.63 -2.36 -3.55
N GLY A 180 1.86 -1.63 -4.65
CA GLY A 180 2.02 -0.18 -4.60
C GLY A 180 0.74 0.56 -4.17
N ARG A 181 -0.44 -0.04 -4.40
CA ARG A 181 -1.73 0.46 -3.88
C ARG A 181 -2.04 0.04 -2.44
N GLU A 182 -1.26 -0.86 -1.83
CA GLU A 182 -1.56 -1.45 -0.52
C GLU A 182 -2.91 -2.22 -0.51
N GLU A 183 -3.17 -2.93 -1.61
CA GLU A 183 -4.40 -3.69 -1.89
C GLU A 183 -4.11 -5.18 -2.17
N GLN A 184 -2.96 -5.66 -1.70
CA GLN A 184 -2.57 -7.05 -1.83
C GLN A 184 -3.55 -7.97 -1.09
N THR A 185 -3.67 -9.18 -1.61
CA THR A 185 -4.48 -10.25 -1.03
C THR A 185 -3.58 -11.43 -0.65
N LEU A 186 -4.14 -12.61 -0.35
CA LEU A 186 -3.35 -13.80 -0.01
C LEU A 186 -2.64 -14.41 -1.23
N ILE A 187 -2.93 -13.92 -2.44
CA ILE A 187 -2.15 -14.17 -3.65
C ILE A 187 -1.16 -13.02 -3.81
N SER A 188 0.14 -13.31 -3.70
CA SER A 188 1.19 -12.33 -3.91
C SER A 188 2.15 -12.76 -5.03
N ASP A 189 2.18 -11.99 -6.10
CA ASP A 189 3.33 -11.87 -7.01
C ASP A 189 4.18 -10.66 -6.62
N GLN A 190 5.37 -10.57 -7.24
CA GLN A 190 6.29 -9.46 -7.09
C GLN A 190 6.12 -8.46 -8.22
N ASP A 191 5.53 -7.30 -7.96
CA ASP A 191 5.54 -6.17 -8.88
C ASP A 191 6.42 -5.06 -8.30
N ASN A 192 7.66 -4.94 -8.76
CA ASN A 192 8.64 -4.02 -8.20
C ASN A 192 9.63 -3.44 -9.21
N ALA A 193 10.29 -2.36 -8.81
CA ALA A 193 11.26 -1.61 -9.61
C ALA A 193 12.31 -0.96 -8.71
N ILE A 194 13.45 -0.57 -9.30
CA ILE A 194 14.44 0.29 -8.66
C ILE A 194 14.59 1.57 -9.48
N VAL A 195 14.56 2.70 -8.78
CA VAL A 195 14.98 4.01 -9.29
C VAL A 195 16.23 4.45 -8.53
N TYR A 196 17.27 4.88 -9.23
CA TYR A 196 18.50 5.39 -8.63
C TYR A 196 18.91 6.74 -9.23
N GLU A 197 19.77 7.48 -8.55
CA GLU A 197 20.28 8.75 -9.06
C GLU A 197 21.14 8.56 -10.31
N ASP A 198 21.06 9.53 -11.23
CA ASP A 198 22.02 9.67 -12.32
C ASP A 198 23.44 9.88 -11.76
N THR A 199 24.40 9.06 -12.18
CA THR A 199 25.78 9.10 -11.67
C THR A 199 26.80 9.40 -12.77
N LYS A 200 28.00 9.81 -12.34
CA LYS A 200 29.15 10.03 -13.25
C LYS A 200 29.73 8.74 -13.84
N ASN A 201 29.41 7.57 -13.27
CA ASN A 201 29.85 6.28 -13.78
C ASN A 201 28.64 5.34 -13.96
N PRO A 202 27.85 5.55 -15.03
CA PRO A 202 26.60 4.82 -15.25
C PRO A 202 26.80 3.30 -15.35
N GLU A 203 27.89 2.83 -15.94
CA GLU A 203 28.17 1.40 -16.11
C GLU A 203 28.37 0.69 -14.76
N HIS A 204 29.19 1.28 -13.89
CA HIS A 204 29.41 0.72 -12.54
C HIS A 204 28.14 0.76 -11.70
N THR A 205 27.42 1.89 -11.73
CA THR A 205 26.15 2.04 -11.00
C THR A 205 25.11 1.03 -11.47
N LYS A 206 24.97 0.86 -12.79
CA LYS A 206 24.06 -0.11 -13.37
C LYS A 206 24.39 -1.54 -12.97
N LEU A 207 25.66 -1.94 -13.05
CA LEU A 207 26.10 -3.28 -12.67
C LEU A 207 25.77 -3.58 -11.19
N TYR A 208 25.99 -2.60 -10.29
CA TYR A 208 25.63 -2.75 -8.89
C TYR A 208 24.12 -2.97 -8.72
N PHE A 209 23.28 -2.11 -9.30
CA PHE A 209 21.84 -2.21 -9.10
C PHE A 209 21.20 -3.41 -9.81
N ASP A 210 21.71 -3.83 -10.97
CA ASP A 210 21.29 -5.07 -11.61
C ASP A 210 21.60 -6.29 -10.71
N THR A 211 22.77 -6.31 -10.06
CA THR A 211 23.16 -7.35 -9.09
C THR A 211 22.25 -7.32 -7.86
N LEU A 212 22.02 -6.13 -7.30
CA LEU A 212 21.17 -5.95 -6.12
C LEU A 212 19.72 -6.38 -6.43
N ALA A 213 19.19 -6.01 -7.60
CA ALA A 213 17.84 -6.36 -8.02
C ALA A 213 17.64 -7.87 -8.15
N LEU A 214 18.60 -8.59 -8.74
CA LEU A 214 18.58 -10.06 -8.81
C LEU A 214 18.52 -10.68 -7.41
N LEU A 215 19.40 -10.24 -6.50
CA LEU A 215 19.44 -10.73 -5.13
C LEU A 215 18.13 -10.47 -4.37
N ILE A 216 17.51 -9.30 -4.57
CA ILE A 216 16.22 -8.96 -3.93
C ILE A 216 15.11 -9.86 -4.46
N CYS A 217 14.91 -9.92 -5.78
CA CYS A 217 13.81 -10.67 -6.35
C CYS A 217 13.89 -12.17 -6.05
N ASP A 218 15.10 -12.76 -6.10
CA ASP A 218 15.29 -14.19 -5.79
C ASP A 218 15.06 -14.47 -4.29
N GLN A 219 15.43 -13.54 -3.40
CA GLN A 219 15.15 -13.67 -1.96
C GLN A 219 13.67 -13.45 -1.62
N LEU A 220 12.97 -12.57 -2.33
CA LEU A 220 11.52 -12.43 -2.20
C LEU A 220 10.78 -13.70 -2.67
N ASP A 221 11.25 -14.34 -3.75
CA ASP A 221 10.69 -15.62 -4.22
C ASP A 221 10.88 -16.73 -3.17
N MET A 222 12.09 -16.82 -2.60
CA MET A 222 12.34 -17.69 -1.45
C MET A 222 11.44 -17.37 -0.24
N ALA A 223 11.06 -16.11 -0.03
CA ALA A 223 10.17 -15.68 1.04
C ALA A 223 8.68 -15.97 0.80
N GLY A 224 8.32 -16.48 -0.39
CA GLY A 224 6.94 -16.84 -0.77
C GLY A 224 6.26 -15.86 -1.73
N TYR A 225 6.96 -14.81 -2.19
CA TYR A 225 6.45 -13.85 -3.16
C TYR A 225 6.83 -14.32 -4.57
N SER A 226 5.91 -14.95 -5.29
CA SER A 226 6.25 -15.58 -6.58
C SER A 226 6.70 -14.55 -7.62
N PHE A 227 7.61 -14.92 -8.51
CA PHE A 227 7.96 -14.08 -9.67
C PHE A 227 6.71 -13.67 -10.48
N CYS A 228 6.64 -12.40 -10.86
CA CYS A 228 5.55 -11.88 -11.67
C CYS A 228 5.62 -12.44 -13.10
N LYS A 229 4.50 -12.99 -13.57
CA LYS A 229 4.36 -13.54 -14.93
C LYS A 229 4.55 -12.48 -16.03
N GLY A 230 4.29 -11.22 -15.71
CA GLY A 230 4.46 -10.08 -16.62
C GLY A 230 5.88 -9.51 -16.66
N ASP A 231 6.83 -10.09 -15.91
CA ASP A 231 8.22 -9.64 -15.83
C ASP A 231 8.37 -8.17 -15.38
N ASN A 232 7.44 -7.70 -14.54
CA ASN A 232 7.41 -6.37 -13.92
C ASN A 232 8.18 -6.37 -12.58
N MET A 233 9.44 -6.79 -12.63
CA MET A 233 10.31 -6.89 -11.46
C MET A 233 11.61 -6.13 -11.68
N ALA A 234 12.23 -5.62 -10.61
CA ALA A 234 13.50 -4.91 -10.67
C ALA A 234 14.62 -5.74 -11.31
N LYS A 235 14.57 -7.09 -11.22
CA LYS A 235 15.53 -7.96 -11.90
C LYS A 235 15.49 -7.86 -13.44
N ASN A 236 14.39 -7.36 -14.00
CA ASN A 236 14.33 -6.98 -15.40
C ASN A 236 15.08 -5.65 -15.57
N PRO A 237 16.14 -5.59 -16.39
CA PRO A 237 16.93 -4.36 -16.56
C PRO A 237 16.10 -3.14 -16.96
N LYS A 238 14.93 -3.32 -17.60
CA LYS A 238 14.02 -2.21 -17.92
C LYS A 238 13.48 -1.52 -16.68
N TRP A 239 13.34 -2.23 -15.56
CA TRP A 239 12.73 -1.72 -14.33
C TRP A 239 13.78 -1.43 -13.23
N CYS A 240 15.05 -1.40 -13.61
CA CYS A 240 16.18 -1.01 -12.76
C CYS A 240 16.98 0.09 -13.48
N GLN A 241 16.54 1.34 -13.29
CA GLN A 241 16.95 2.45 -14.14
C GLN A 241 17.23 3.73 -13.34
N PRO A 242 18.07 4.64 -13.86
CA PRO A 242 18.26 5.94 -13.24
C PRO A 242 16.98 6.78 -13.36
N LEU A 243 16.87 7.81 -12.51
CA LEU A 243 15.72 8.69 -12.44
C LEU A 243 15.42 9.37 -13.79
N SER A 244 16.44 9.81 -14.53
CA SER A 244 16.27 10.38 -15.87
C SER A 244 15.55 9.41 -16.83
N GLN A 245 15.96 8.14 -16.86
CA GLN A 245 15.37 7.14 -17.74
C GLN A 245 13.93 6.80 -17.34
N TRP A 246 13.61 6.77 -16.04
CA TRP A 246 12.23 6.63 -15.56
C TRP A 246 11.34 7.80 -16.00
N LYS A 247 11.85 9.04 -15.93
CA LYS A 247 11.14 10.22 -16.45
C LYS A 247 10.89 10.11 -17.94
N ASP A 248 11.85 9.60 -18.70
CA ASP A 248 11.69 9.34 -20.14
C ASP A 248 10.63 8.27 -20.42
N TYR A 249 10.56 7.19 -19.62
CA TYR A 249 9.49 6.20 -19.74
C TYR A 249 8.12 6.81 -19.49
N PHE A 250 7.93 7.56 -18.41
CA PHE A 250 6.64 8.22 -18.17
C PHE A 250 6.30 9.23 -19.27
N ASN A 251 7.26 10.00 -19.76
CA ASN A 251 7.03 10.90 -20.89
C ASN A 251 6.58 10.15 -22.14
N ALA A 252 7.27 9.07 -22.50
CA ALA A 252 6.93 8.25 -23.65
C ALA A 252 5.56 7.60 -23.47
N TRP A 253 5.29 7.07 -22.27
CA TRP A 253 4.01 6.43 -21.99
C TRP A 253 2.85 7.40 -22.03
N ILE A 254 3.06 8.60 -21.49
CA ILE A 254 2.06 9.65 -21.53
C ILE A 254 1.84 10.08 -22.97
N ARG A 255 2.89 10.33 -23.77
CA ARG A 255 2.74 10.94 -25.11
C ARG A 255 2.39 9.96 -26.24
N THR A 256 2.42 8.66 -25.99
CA THR A 256 2.16 7.64 -27.03
C THR A 256 0.90 6.84 -26.73
N SER A 257 0.15 6.49 -27.76
CA SER A 257 -1.17 5.87 -27.65
C SER A 257 -1.18 4.37 -28.01
N ASN A 258 -0.07 3.65 -27.78
CA ASN A 258 0.01 2.23 -28.11
C ASN A 258 -0.49 1.32 -26.96
N PRO A 259 -1.07 0.13 -27.24
CA PRO A 259 -1.66 -0.73 -26.21
C PRO A 259 -0.68 -1.20 -25.12
N GLN A 260 0.57 -1.50 -25.49
CA GLN A 260 1.60 -1.95 -24.54
C GLN A 260 1.94 -0.85 -23.52
N THR A 261 1.95 0.40 -23.97
CA THR A 261 2.13 1.58 -23.12
C THR A 261 0.98 1.76 -22.13
N LEU A 262 -0.25 1.47 -22.53
CA LEU A 262 -1.42 1.57 -21.67
C LEU A 262 -1.42 0.47 -20.58
N LEU A 263 -0.94 -0.73 -20.92
CA LEU A 263 -0.71 -1.80 -19.93
C LEU A 263 0.34 -1.39 -18.89
N TYR A 264 1.48 -0.84 -19.32
CA TYR A 264 2.48 -0.34 -18.37
C TYR A 264 1.91 0.81 -17.53
N SER A 265 1.10 1.68 -18.12
CA SER A 265 0.48 2.79 -17.39
C SER A 265 -0.44 2.33 -16.26
N SER A 266 -1.16 1.20 -16.39
CA SER A 266 -2.03 0.71 -15.32
C SER A 266 -1.26 0.15 -14.12
N ILE A 267 -0.03 -0.34 -14.34
CA ILE A 267 0.82 -0.92 -13.29
C ILE A 267 1.75 0.13 -12.69
N PHE A 268 2.54 0.81 -13.53
CA PHE A 268 3.59 1.72 -13.10
C PHE A 268 3.08 3.06 -12.59
N PHE A 269 1.82 3.43 -12.81
CA PHE A 269 1.27 4.68 -12.23
C PHE A 269 0.82 4.46 -10.78
N ASP A 270 0.63 3.20 -10.39
CA ASP A 270 0.26 2.75 -9.06
C ASP A 270 1.48 2.34 -8.23
N PHE A 271 2.56 3.11 -8.32
CA PHE A 271 3.77 2.86 -7.54
C PHE A 271 3.81 3.64 -6.23
N ARG A 272 4.56 3.07 -5.27
CA ARG A 272 4.95 3.62 -3.97
C ARG A 272 6.41 3.27 -3.69
N GLY A 273 7.17 4.19 -3.09
CA GLY A 273 8.48 3.87 -2.52
C GLY A 273 8.34 3.07 -1.23
N THR A 274 9.08 1.97 -1.10
CA THR A 274 9.01 1.06 0.08
C THR A 274 10.33 0.91 0.81
N PHE A 275 11.46 1.09 0.13
CA PHE A 275 12.79 1.09 0.74
C PHE A 275 13.71 2.12 0.08
N GLY A 276 14.70 2.62 0.83
CA GLY A 276 15.70 3.57 0.34
C GLY A 276 15.26 5.02 0.51
N ASP A 277 15.65 5.87 -0.42
CA ASP A 277 15.38 7.30 -0.38
C ASP A 277 14.05 7.64 -1.05
N MET A 278 13.01 7.85 -0.23
CA MET A 278 11.66 8.14 -0.69
C MET A 278 11.57 9.41 -1.54
N ALA A 279 12.51 10.35 -1.42
CA ALA A 279 12.49 11.58 -2.22
C ALA A 279 12.61 11.28 -3.73
N LEU A 280 13.28 10.19 -4.13
CA LEU A 280 13.34 9.77 -5.53
C LEU A 280 11.97 9.29 -6.03
N ALA A 281 11.24 8.55 -5.20
CA ALA A 281 9.90 8.09 -5.52
C ALA A 281 8.91 9.27 -5.59
N ASP A 282 9.02 10.22 -4.65
CA ASP A 282 8.20 11.43 -4.60
C ASP A 282 8.47 12.33 -5.81
N GLU A 283 9.74 12.54 -6.19
CA GLU A 283 10.13 13.31 -7.38
C GLU A 283 9.58 12.67 -8.66
N LEU A 284 9.64 11.34 -8.76
CA LEU A 284 9.09 10.61 -9.90
C LEU A 284 7.56 10.74 -9.96
N LYS A 285 6.89 10.74 -8.80
CA LYS A 285 5.43 10.89 -8.69
C LYS A 285 4.99 12.30 -9.07
N GLU A 286 5.74 13.31 -8.62
CA GLU A 286 5.49 14.69 -8.98
C GLU A 286 5.68 14.91 -10.48
N PHE A 287 6.77 14.39 -11.04
CA PHE A 287 7.02 14.43 -12.49
C PHE A 287 5.87 13.79 -13.29
N LEU A 288 5.43 12.59 -12.91
CA LEU A 288 4.29 11.92 -13.52
C LEU A 288 3.04 12.82 -13.56
N LEU A 289 2.68 13.42 -12.43
CA LEU A 289 1.51 14.29 -12.34
C LEU A 289 1.67 15.56 -13.18
N GLN A 290 2.86 16.16 -13.22
CA GLN A 290 3.15 17.32 -14.05
C GLN A 290 3.05 16.98 -15.54
N SER A 291 3.59 15.85 -15.96
CA SER A 291 3.55 15.39 -17.35
C SER A 291 2.11 15.11 -17.84
N ILE A 292 1.25 14.54 -16.99
CA ILE A 292 -0.17 14.33 -17.31
C ILE A 292 -0.91 15.66 -17.48
N ARG A 293 -0.66 16.66 -16.60
CA ARG A 293 -1.26 18.00 -16.75
C ARG A 293 -0.89 18.66 -18.07
N GLY A 294 0.32 18.42 -18.56
CA GLY A 294 0.81 18.92 -19.84
C GLY A 294 0.24 18.19 -21.07
N TRP A 295 -0.38 17.02 -20.90
CA TRP A 295 -0.94 16.25 -22.02
C TRP A 295 -2.30 15.60 -21.66
N PRO A 296 -3.39 16.39 -21.56
CA PRO A 296 -4.71 15.88 -21.16
C PRO A 296 -5.26 14.76 -22.05
N GLY A 297 -4.83 14.71 -23.33
CA GLY A 297 -5.17 13.63 -24.26
C GLY A 297 -4.76 12.23 -23.77
N PHE A 298 -3.79 12.13 -22.87
CA PHE A 298 -3.45 10.86 -22.22
C PHE A 298 -4.64 10.21 -21.53
N LEU A 299 -5.43 11.01 -20.81
CA LEU A 299 -6.55 10.50 -20.01
C LEU A 299 -7.62 9.88 -20.91
N ARG A 300 -7.74 10.35 -22.16
CA ARG A 300 -8.58 9.70 -23.16
C ARG A 300 -8.08 8.32 -23.52
N HIS A 301 -6.80 8.17 -23.86
CA HIS A 301 -6.25 6.85 -24.18
C HIS A 301 -6.28 5.88 -22.99
N LEU A 302 -6.01 6.38 -21.79
CA LEU A 302 -6.13 5.58 -20.56
C LEU A 302 -7.58 5.16 -20.31
N THR A 303 -8.55 6.04 -20.60
CA THR A 303 -9.98 5.72 -20.53
C THR A 303 -10.38 4.69 -21.57
N GLU A 304 -9.97 4.84 -22.84
CA GLU A 304 -10.22 3.88 -23.92
C GLU A 304 -9.73 2.47 -23.53
N ASN A 305 -8.54 2.37 -22.90
CA ASN A 305 -8.03 1.10 -22.37
C ASN A 305 -8.85 0.56 -21.20
N ALA A 306 -9.24 1.40 -20.25
CA ALA A 306 -10.06 0.99 -19.10
C ALA A 306 -11.45 0.48 -19.54
N LEU A 307 -12.01 1.04 -20.61
CA LEU A 307 -13.31 0.63 -21.16
C LEU A 307 -13.27 -0.72 -21.89
N HIS A 308 -12.09 -1.27 -22.21
CA HIS A 308 -11.99 -2.64 -22.72
C HIS A 308 -12.38 -3.70 -21.68
N TYR A 309 -12.17 -3.42 -20.40
CA TYR A 309 -12.59 -4.31 -19.31
C TYR A 309 -14.08 -4.10 -19.01
N LYS A 310 -14.93 -4.91 -19.63
CA LYS A 310 -16.39 -4.80 -19.45
C LYS A 310 -16.83 -5.28 -18.06
N PRO A 311 -17.86 -4.66 -17.46
CA PRO A 311 -18.41 -5.15 -16.21
C PRO A 311 -18.97 -6.55 -16.45
N PRO A 312 -18.88 -7.47 -15.48
CA PRO A 312 -19.38 -8.81 -15.66
C PRO A 312 -20.92 -8.87 -15.48
N ILE A 313 -21.64 -8.02 -16.21
CA ILE A 313 -23.08 -8.07 -16.40
C ILE A 313 -23.40 -8.25 -17.89
N GLY A 314 -24.18 -9.29 -18.17
CA GLY A 314 -24.80 -9.52 -19.47
C GLY A 314 -26.23 -8.98 -19.51
N LEU A 315 -26.88 -9.17 -20.65
CA LEU A 315 -28.29 -8.81 -20.83
C LEU A 315 -29.16 -9.40 -19.71
N PHE A 316 -30.17 -8.64 -19.27
CA PHE A 316 -31.10 -9.00 -18.19
C PHE A 316 -30.45 -9.19 -16.81
N GLY A 317 -29.26 -8.62 -16.57
CA GLY A 317 -28.61 -8.66 -15.26
C GLY A 317 -28.08 -10.04 -14.89
N LYS A 318 -27.75 -10.88 -15.90
CA LYS A 318 -27.03 -12.14 -15.68
C LYS A 318 -25.55 -11.81 -15.44
N LEU A 319 -24.94 -12.45 -14.44
CA LEU A 319 -23.51 -12.29 -14.19
C LEU A 319 -22.72 -12.92 -15.35
N LEU A 320 -21.76 -12.18 -15.90
CA LEU A 320 -20.81 -12.74 -16.85
C LEU A 320 -19.78 -13.56 -16.10
N VAL A 321 -19.46 -14.68 -16.70
CA VAL A 321 -18.54 -15.70 -16.19
C VAL A 321 -17.60 -16.07 -17.32
N GLU A 322 -16.46 -16.65 -16.97
CA GLU A 322 -15.52 -17.17 -17.96
C GLU A 322 -16.24 -18.14 -18.91
N THR A 323 -16.04 -17.94 -20.22
CA THR A 323 -16.76 -18.70 -21.25
C THR A 323 -16.00 -19.94 -21.70
N GLU A 324 -14.69 -19.98 -21.44
CA GLU A 324 -13.76 -21.00 -21.91
C GLU A 324 -12.72 -21.34 -20.82
N GLY A 325 -11.98 -22.44 -21.01
CA GLY A 325 -10.94 -22.88 -20.08
C GLY A 325 -11.49 -23.61 -18.84
N ILE A 326 -10.58 -23.85 -17.89
CA ILE A 326 -10.86 -24.61 -16.64
C ILE A 326 -11.84 -23.83 -15.74
N GLU A 327 -11.82 -22.51 -15.82
CA GLU A 327 -12.64 -21.62 -14.99
C GLU A 327 -14.01 -21.32 -15.60
N LYS A 328 -14.41 -22.04 -16.67
CA LYS A 328 -15.67 -21.83 -17.35
C LYS A 328 -16.85 -21.89 -16.36
N GLY A 329 -17.69 -20.86 -16.38
CA GLY A 329 -18.84 -20.74 -15.46
C GLY A 329 -18.53 -20.00 -14.15
N PHE A 330 -17.28 -19.62 -13.91
CA PHE A 330 -16.88 -18.85 -12.73
C PHE A 330 -16.72 -17.37 -13.04
N LEU A 331 -16.95 -16.52 -12.03
CA LEU A 331 -16.74 -15.08 -12.06
C LEU A 331 -15.35 -14.75 -11.50
N ASP A 332 -14.51 -14.08 -12.29
CA ASP A 332 -13.23 -13.54 -11.83
C ASP A 332 -13.42 -12.23 -11.05
N LEU A 333 -13.25 -12.30 -9.73
CA LEU A 333 -13.36 -11.14 -8.85
C LEU A 333 -12.21 -10.13 -9.06
N LYS A 334 -11.02 -10.58 -9.47
CA LYS A 334 -9.90 -9.66 -9.74
C LYS A 334 -10.26 -8.76 -10.92
N SER A 335 -10.73 -9.35 -12.01
CA SER A 335 -11.16 -8.61 -13.21
C SER A 335 -12.40 -7.74 -12.94
N ALA A 336 -13.36 -8.23 -12.15
CA ALA A 336 -14.56 -7.49 -11.79
C ALA A 336 -14.28 -6.18 -11.01
N MET A 337 -13.15 -6.10 -10.29
CA MET A 337 -12.75 -4.92 -9.53
C MET A 337 -11.99 -3.88 -10.36
N LEU A 338 -11.37 -4.28 -11.49
CA LEU A 338 -10.53 -3.40 -12.31
C LEU A 338 -11.23 -2.09 -12.73
N PRO A 339 -12.50 -2.09 -13.16
CA PRO A 339 -13.16 -0.84 -13.55
C PRO A 339 -13.25 0.20 -12.42
N ILE A 340 -13.42 -0.23 -11.16
CA ILE A 340 -13.43 0.69 -10.01
C ILE A 340 -12.04 1.27 -9.79
N ILE A 341 -11.00 0.44 -9.86
CA ILE A 341 -9.61 0.84 -9.69
C ILE A 341 -9.20 1.83 -10.79
N ASP A 342 -9.54 1.52 -12.05
CA ASP A 342 -9.25 2.37 -13.20
C ASP A 342 -10.00 3.70 -13.14
N PHE A 343 -11.29 3.68 -12.77
CA PHE A 343 -12.05 4.90 -12.53
C PHE A 343 -11.37 5.79 -11.49
N ALA A 344 -11.06 5.22 -10.31
CA ALA A 344 -10.39 5.93 -9.23
C ALA A 344 -9.03 6.48 -9.66
N ARG A 345 -8.25 5.70 -10.43
CA ARG A 345 -6.95 6.12 -10.98
C ARG A 345 -7.10 7.30 -11.93
N ILE A 346 -7.93 7.17 -12.97
CA ILE A 346 -8.11 8.19 -14.01
C ILE A 346 -8.59 9.50 -13.38
N TYR A 347 -9.61 9.44 -12.51
CA TYR A 347 -10.11 10.62 -11.82
C TYR A 347 -9.07 11.22 -10.86
N ALA A 348 -8.30 10.39 -10.15
CA ALA A 348 -7.22 10.87 -9.29
C ALA A 348 -6.15 11.62 -10.09
N LEU A 349 -5.72 11.07 -11.24
CA LEU A 349 -4.76 11.71 -12.13
C LEU A 349 -5.28 13.04 -12.68
N LYS A 350 -6.55 13.08 -13.16
CA LYS A 350 -7.23 14.30 -13.59
C LYS A 350 -7.19 15.39 -12.52
N ASN A 351 -7.43 15.00 -11.27
CA ASN A 351 -7.48 15.92 -10.14
C ASN A 351 -6.12 16.16 -9.48
N GLY A 352 -5.02 15.63 -10.00
CA GLY A 352 -3.68 15.79 -9.41
C GLY A 352 -3.56 15.20 -8.00
N ILE A 353 -4.16 14.03 -7.78
CA ILE A 353 -4.10 13.27 -6.52
C ILE A 353 -2.95 12.24 -6.64
N PRO A 354 -1.86 12.36 -5.85
CA PRO A 354 -0.69 11.50 -5.98
C PRO A 354 -0.87 10.10 -5.37
N GLN A 355 -1.87 9.88 -4.52
CA GLN A 355 -2.02 8.59 -3.84
C GLN A 355 -2.32 7.45 -4.82
N ALA A 356 -1.82 6.25 -4.52
CA ALA A 356 -2.03 5.05 -5.32
C ALA A 356 -3.26 4.24 -4.86
N ASN A 357 -3.46 4.11 -3.55
CA ASN A 357 -4.56 3.34 -2.97
C ASN A 357 -5.95 3.82 -3.45
N THR A 358 -6.79 2.88 -3.90
CA THR A 358 -8.10 3.12 -4.53
C THR A 358 -9.07 3.81 -3.56
N LEU A 359 -9.21 3.31 -2.33
CA LEU A 359 -10.11 3.90 -1.34
C LEU A 359 -9.63 5.30 -0.94
N THR A 360 -8.33 5.50 -0.81
CA THR A 360 -7.73 6.81 -0.56
C THR A 360 -8.01 7.79 -1.71
N ARG A 361 -7.87 7.34 -2.97
CA ARG A 361 -8.21 8.14 -4.15
C ARG A 361 -9.68 8.55 -4.12
N LEU A 362 -10.60 7.62 -3.87
CA LEU A 362 -12.04 7.90 -3.79
C LEU A 362 -12.36 8.92 -2.68
N PHE A 363 -11.76 8.79 -1.51
CA PHE A 363 -11.92 9.75 -0.42
C PHE A 363 -11.39 11.14 -0.78
N ARG A 364 -10.22 11.22 -1.44
CA ARG A 364 -9.64 12.48 -1.91
C ARG A 364 -10.48 13.12 -3.02
N LEU A 365 -11.08 12.33 -3.90
CA LEU A 365 -12.01 12.81 -4.94
C LEU A 365 -13.29 13.38 -4.32
N TYR A 366 -13.84 12.69 -3.32
CA TYR A 366 -15.00 13.17 -2.57
C TYR A 366 -14.72 14.49 -1.85
N THR A 367 -13.62 14.57 -1.10
CA THR A 367 -13.22 15.79 -0.36
C THR A 367 -12.86 16.96 -1.28
N ARG A 368 -12.57 16.71 -2.56
CA ARG A 368 -12.38 17.73 -3.61
C ARG A 368 -13.65 18.00 -4.43
N HIS A 369 -14.80 17.46 -4.03
CA HIS A 369 -16.08 17.59 -4.73
C HIS A 369 -16.11 17.05 -6.17
N ALA A 370 -15.14 16.20 -6.53
CA ALA A 370 -15.15 15.48 -7.81
C ALA A 370 -16.13 14.28 -7.81
N LEU A 371 -16.58 13.86 -6.62
CA LEU A 371 -17.65 12.89 -6.40
C LEU A 371 -18.67 13.47 -5.42
N THR A 372 -19.94 13.15 -5.63
CA THR A 372 -20.99 13.34 -4.64
C THR A 372 -20.80 12.37 -3.47
N GLY A 373 -21.37 12.69 -2.30
CA GLY A 373 -21.32 11.80 -1.14
C GLY A 373 -21.97 10.43 -1.42
N LYS A 374 -23.03 10.41 -2.23
CA LYS A 374 -23.68 9.16 -2.65
C LYS A 374 -22.78 8.32 -3.55
N GLU A 375 -22.21 8.90 -4.61
CA GLU A 375 -21.26 8.19 -5.49
C GLU A 375 -20.09 7.61 -4.68
N TYR A 376 -19.49 8.41 -3.81
CA TYR A 376 -18.39 7.96 -2.95
C TYR A 376 -18.79 6.74 -2.10
N MET A 377 -19.92 6.81 -1.38
CA MET A 377 -20.38 5.71 -0.54
C MET A 377 -20.71 4.45 -1.34
N ASP A 378 -21.38 4.59 -2.48
CA ASP A 378 -21.79 3.48 -3.34
C ASP A 378 -20.56 2.75 -3.91
N ILE A 379 -19.57 3.49 -4.40
CA ILE A 379 -18.32 2.91 -4.95
C ILE A 379 -17.50 2.22 -3.85
N VAL A 380 -17.32 2.87 -2.69
CA VAL A 380 -16.55 2.30 -1.57
C VAL A 380 -17.20 1.01 -1.07
N ARG A 381 -18.53 0.97 -0.93
CA ARG A 381 -19.26 -0.25 -0.54
C ARG A 381 -19.07 -1.36 -1.56
N GLY A 382 -19.19 -1.05 -2.86
CA GLY A 382 -19.00 -2.03 -3.91
C GLY A 382 -17.59 -2.60 -3.96
N TYR A 383 -16.57 -1.74 -3.86
CA TYR A 383 -15.17 -2.17 -3.80
C TYR A 383 -14.89 -3.09 -2.60
N ASN A 384 -15.31 -2.68 -1.40
CA ASN A 384 -15.09 -3.48 -0.19
C ASN A 384 -15.83 -4.82 -0.23
N TYR A 385 -17.05 -4.85 -0.78
CA TYR A 385 -17.79 -6.11 -0.91
C TYR A 385 -17.13 -7.07 -1.90
N LEU A 386 -16.66 -6.59 -3.07
CA LEU A 386 -15.90 -7.42 -4.01
C LEU A 386 -14.59 -7.93 -3.39
N MET A 387 -13.89 -7.08 -2.63
CA MET A 387 -12.67 -7.49 -1.92
C MET A 387 -12.97 -8.55 -0.85
N LEU A 388 -14.08 -8.42 -0.13
CA LEU A 388 -14.52 -9.42 0.85
C LEU A 388 -14.77 -10.78 0.18
N LEU A 389 -15.55 -10.81 -0.91
CA LEU A 389 -15.78 -12.04 -1.68
C LEU A 389 -14.46 -12.66 -2.15
N ARG A 390 -13.51 -11.81 -2.56
CA ARG A 390 -12.19 -12.25 -3.05
C ARG A 390 -11.37 -12.89 -1.93
N PHE A 391 -11.36 -12.31 -0.73
CA PHE A 391 -10.73 -12.93 0.43
C PHE A 391 -11.42 -14.23 0.86
N MET A 392 -12.76 -14.26 0.87
CA MET A 392 -13.51 -15.47 1.21
C MET A 392 -13.20 -16.61 0.25
N ARG A 393 -13.13 -16.32 -1.07
CA ARG A 393 -12.70 -17.31 -2.06
C ARG A 393 -11.32 -17.85 -1.74
N GLN A 394 -10.34 -16.97 -1.56
CA GLN A 394 -8.95 -17.37 -1.31
C GLN A 394 -8.83 -18.23 -0.05
N ILE A 395 -9.54 -17.87 1.03
CA ILE A 395 -9.58 -18.69 2.25
C ILE A 395 -10.19 -20.05 2.02
N THR A 396 -11.36 -20.12 1.37
CA THR A 396 -12.02 -21.40 1.07
C THR A 396 -11.10 -22.30 0.24
N THR A 397 -10.42 -21.74 -0.76
CA THR A 397 -9.47 -22.51 -1.57
C THR A 397 -8.29 -23.04 -0.74
N ILE A 398 -7.74 -22.23 0.18
CA ILE A 398 -6.62 -22.63 1.04
C ILE A 398 -7.04 -23.69 2.08
N MET A 399 -8.17 -23.46 2.74
CA MET A 399 -8.54 -24.18 3.97
C MET A 399 -9.44 -25.38 3.71
N ASP A 400 -10.42 -25.22 2.83
CA ASP A 400 -11.43 -26.23 2.56
C ASP A 400 -11.03 -27.09 1.35
N GLU A 401 -10.49 -26.47 0.29
CA GLU A 401 -10.07 -27.18 -0.92
C GLU A 401 -8.61 -27.65 -0.90
N GLN A 402 -7.78 -27.12 0.02
CA GLN A 402 -6.33 -27.39 0.10
C GLN A 402 -5.58 -27.14 -1.22
N LYS A 403 -5.99 -26.09 -1.93
CA LYS A 403 -5.40 -25.66 -3.21
C LYS A 403 -4.73 -24.29 -3.07
N LYS A 404 -3.96 -23.91 -4.10
CA LYS A 404 -3.44 -22.55 -4.21
C LYS A 404 -4.61 -21.55 -4.34
N PRO A 405 -4.58 -20.41 -3.64
CA PRO A 405 -5.63 -19.42 -3.71
C PRO A 405 -5.81 -18.88 -5.14
N ASP A 406 -7.07 -18.64 -5.52
CA ASP A 406 -7.48 -18.06 -6.80
C ASP A 406 -8.49 -16.92 -6.59
N ASN A 407 -9.05 -16.35 -7.67
CA ASN A 407 -10.02 -15.25 -7.60
C ASN A 407 -11.39 -15.61 -8.22
N TYR A 408 -11.64 -16.89 -8.50
CA TYR A 408 -12.79 -17.34 -9.28
C TYR A 408 -13.89 -17.89 -8.38
N ILE A 409 -15.07 -17.27 -8.38
CA ILE A 409 -16.22 -17.78 -7.62
C ILE A 409 -17.28 -18.36 -8.56
N ASN A 410 -17.92 -19.46 -8.18
CA ASN A 410 -19.11 -19.93 -8.89
C ASN A 410 -20.30 -19.09 -8.40
N PRO A 411 -20.94 -18.28 -9.27
CA PRO A 411 -22.07 -17.46 -8.86
C PRO A 411 -23.27 -18.28 -8.38
N GLU A 412 -23.43 -19.54 -8.81
CA GLU A 412 -24.55 -20.40 -8.39
C GLU A 412 -24.50 -20.75 -6.89
N ASN A 413 -23.33 -20.62 -6.26
CA ASN A 413 -23.14 -20.89 -4.83
C ASN A 413 -23.43 -19.66 -3.95
N LEU A 414 -23.76 -18.52 -4.56
CA LEU A 414 -24.02 -17.28 -3.83
C LEU A 414 -25.44 -17.23 -3.28
N SER A 415 -25.63 -16.55 -2.14
CA SER A 415 -26.97 -16.30 -1.63
C SER A 415 -27.75 -15.36 -2.55
N SER A 416 -29.08 -15.35 -2.44
CA SER A 416 -29.91 -14.40 -3.21
C SER A 416 -29.57 -12.93 -2.88
N ILE A 417 -29.11 -12.66 -1.66
CA ILE A 417 -28.67 -11.33 -1.24
C ILE A 417 -27.37 -10.95 -1.95
N ASP A 418 -26.41 -11.87 -1.97
CA ASP A 418 -25.12 -11.65 -2.64
C ASP A 418 -25.30 -11.42 -4.15
N HIS A 419 -26.22 -12.15 -4.78
CA HIS A 419 -26.60 -11.89 -6.17
C HIS A 419 -27.15 -10.48 -6.39
N LEU A 420 -28.04 -9.99 -5.52
CA LEU A 420 -28.59 -8.64 -5.63
C LEU A 420 -27.51 -7.58 -5.43
N LEU A 421 -26.61 -7.77 -4.45
CA LEU A 421 -25.49 -6.87 -4.19
C LEU A 421 -24.54 -6.82 -5.39
N LEU A 422 -24.13 -7.97 -5.93
CA LEU A 422 -23.25 -8.01 -7.12
C LEU A 422 -23.88 -7.31 -8.32
N LYS A 423 -25.18 -7.55 -8.58
CA LYS A 423 -25.88 -6.87 -9.67
C LYS A 423 -25.86 -5.35 -9.50
N GLU A 424 -26.11 -4.86 -8.30
CA GLU A 424 -26.08 -3.43 -8.01
C GLU A 424 -24.67 -2.84 -8.15
N ILE A 425 -23.64 -3.56 -7.71
CA ILE A 425 -22.25 -3.15 -7.83
C ILE A 425 -21.83 -3.04 -9.29
N PHE A 426 -22.19 -4.01 -10.12
CA PHE A 426 -21.87 -3.97 -11.53
C PHE A 426 -22.67 -2.91 -12.30
N ARG A 427 -23.91 -2.60 -11.87
CA ARG A 427 -24.66 -1.43 -12.36
C ARG A 427 -23.94 -0.11 -12.01
N ILE A 428 -23.38 -0.01 -10.79
CA ILE A 428 -22.55 1.14 -10.41
C ILE A 428 -21.33 1.22 -11.34
N ILE A 429 -20.63 0.11 -11.60
CA ILE A 429 -19.49 0.06 -12.52
C ILE A 429 -19.87 0.53 -13.93
N GLU A 430 -21.02 0.09 -14.46
CA GLU A 430 -21.51 0.57 -15.76
C GLU A 430 -21.68 2.10 -15.78
N ILE A 431 -22.22 2.68 -14.71
CA ILE A 431 -22.35 4.14 -14.58
C ILE A 431 -20.97 4.82 -14.55
N LEU A 432 -20.00 4.25 -13.82
CA LEU A 432 -18.63 4.80 -13.78
C LEU A 432 -17.99 4.79 -15.17
N GLN A 433 -18.17 3.72 -15.93
CA GLN A 433 -17.66 3.59 -17.29
C GLN A 433 -18.37 4.53 -18.27
N GLN A 434 -19.70 4.68 -18.16
CA GLN A 434 -20.45 5.67 -18.94
C GLN A 434 -19.97 7.10 -18.64
N LYS A 435 -19.70 7.40 -17.37
CA LYS A 435 -19.16 8.70 -16.94
C LYS A 435 -17.78 8.96 -17.54
N LEU A 436 -16.89 7.96 -17.52
CA LEU A 436 -15.57 8.04 -18.17
C LEU A 436 -15.69 8.24 -19.68
N SER A 437 -16.56 7.46 -20.34
CA SER A 437 -16.80 7.57 -21.78
C SER A 437 -17.31 8.96 -22.14
N PHE A 438 -18.37 9.46 -21.48
CA PHE A 438 -18.91 10.80 -21.75
C PHE A 438 -17.86 11.91 -21.59
N GLU A 439 -16.93 11.75 -20.66
CA GLU A 439 -15.92 12.77 -20.37
C GLU A 439 -14.74 12.77 -21.35
N TYR A 440 -14.39 11.62 -21.94
CA TYR A 440 -13.13 11.47 -22.69
C TYR A 440 -13.27 10.90 -24.11
N THR A 441 -14.34 10.17 -24.43
CA THR A 441 -14.58 9.60 -25.76
C THR A 441 -15.55 10.46 -26.53
#